data_AF-A0A1Z9H617-F1
#
_entry.id   AF-A0A1Z9H617-F1
#
_cell.length_a   1.000
_cell.length_b   1.000
_cell.length_c   1.000
_cell.angle_alpha   90.00
_cell.angle_beta   90.00
_cell.angle_gamma   90.00
#
_symmetry.space_group_name_H-M   'P 1'
#
loop_
_entity.id
_entity.type
_entity.pdbx_description
1 polymer ?
#
loop_
_entity_poly.entity_id
_entity_poly.type
_entity_poly.pdbx_seq_one_letter_code
_entity_poly.pdbx_strand_id
1 'polypeptide(L)'
;MKKSELKSIIKECVKEILFEEGVLSSLVAEVAVGITKAQSQLLVESKPAAAPKHDEKFLREKKEEAQQEKRKRLMETKKKMLDAIGGDKMKGVFEGTEPLPNAGSTSPHSPMSGRDPSDAGVDISGLFGLAGQRWQELK
;
A
#
# COMPACT_ATOMS: atom_id res chain seq x y z
N MET A 1 -36.10 -46.63 -1.64
CA MET A 1 -35.38 -45.82 -0.64
C MET A 1 -36.35 -44.86 0.03
N LYS A 2 -36.36 -44.84 1.35
CA LYS A 2 -37.27 -43.98 2.11
C LYS A 2 -36.70 -42.55 2.11
N LYS A 3 -37.55 -41.52 1.99
CA LYS A 3 -37.12 -40.10 1.96
C LYS A 3 -36.25 -39.70 3.17
N SER A 4 -36.35 -40.46 4.27
CA SER A 4 -35.53 -40.31 5.48
C SER A 4 -34.05 -40.64 5.26
N GLU A 5 -33.73 -41.67 4.45
CA GLU A 5 -32.36 -42.09 4.16
C GLU A 5 -31.66 -41.02 3.29
N LEU A 6 -32.37 -40.49 2.28
CA LEU A 6 -31.85 -39.44 1.42
C LEU A 6 -31.54 -38.14 2.18
N LYS A 7 -32.41 -37.76 3.14
CA LYS A 7 -32.15 -36.61 4.02
C LYS A 7 -30.95 -36.80 4.94
N SER A 8 -30.68 -38.04 5.36
CA SER A 8 -29.50 -38.35 6.19
C SER A 8 -28.22 -38.17 5.39
N ILE A 9 -28.19 -38.71 4.17
CA ILE A 9 -27.04 -38.61 3.26
C ILE A 9 -26.76 -37.15 2.91
N ILE A 10 -27.80 -36.37 2.56
CA ILE A 10 -27.63 -34.93 2.26
C ILE A 10 -27.06 -34.18 3.47
N LYS A 11 -27.48 -34.52 4.69
CA LYS A 11 -26.95 -33.88 5.90
C LYS A 11 -25.48 -34.22 6.17
N GLU A 12 -25.07 -35.45 5.91
CA GLU A 12 -23.66 -35.84 6.04
C GLU A 12 -22.79 -35.17 4.98
N CYS A 13 -23.18 -35.19 3.70
CA CYS A 13 -22.43 -34.52 2.64
C CYS A 13 -22.29 -33.02 2.88
N VAL A 14 -23.36 -32.34 3.32
CA VAL A 14 -23.29 -30.91 3.67
C VAL A 14 -22.37 -30.68 4.86
N LYS A 15 -22.36 -31.57 5.85
CA LYS A 15 -21.47 -31.47 7.00
C LYS A 15 -20.01 -31.66 6.61
N GLU A 16 -19.70 -32.62 5.74
CA GLU A 16 -18.35 -32.85 5.22
C GLU A 16 -17.84 -31.65 4.43
N ILE A 17 -18.64 -31.13 3.48
CA ILE A 17 -18.26 -29.95 2.68
C ILE A 17 -18.02 -28.72 3.59
N LEU A 18 -18.85 -28.54 4.63
CA LEU A 18 -18.72 -27.38 5.51
C LEU A 18 -17.49 -27.47 6.45
N PHE A 19 -17.13 -28.65 6.94
CA PHE A 19 -16.10 -28.84 7.96
C PHE A 19 -14.76 -29.38 7.43
N GLU A 20 -14.76 -30.27 6.44
CA GLU A 20 -13.53 -30.87 5.88
C GLU A 20 -12.93 -30.03 4.76
N GLU A 21 -13.74 -29.53 3.82
CA GLU A 21 -13.27 -28.63 2.76
C GLU A 21 -13.02 -27.20 3.27
N GLY A 22 -13.41 -26.89 4.52
CA GLY A 22 -13.10 -25.62 5.18
C GLY A 22 -13.74 -24.40 4.53
N VAL A 23 -14.75 -24.59 3.69
CA VAL A 23 -15.46 -23.53 2.96
C VAL A 23 -16.05 -22.49 3.91
N LEU A 24 -16.60 -22.92 5.05
CA LEU A 24 -17.09 -22.00 6.09
C LEU A 24 -15.98 -21.16 6.70
N SER A 25 -14.83 -21.76 7.01
CA SER A 25 -13.70 -21.06 7.61
C SER A 25 -13.13 -20.03 6.64
N SER A 26 -13.04 -20.36 5.35
CA SER A 26 -12.62 -19.41 4.32
C SER A 26 -13.61 -18.27 4.17
N LEU A 27 -14.92 -18.57 4.12
CA LEU A 27 -15.95 -17.54 4.00
C LEU A 27 -15.98 -16.62 5.22
N VAL A 28 -15.86 -17.17 6.44
CA VAL A 28 -15.80 -16.38 7.67
C VAL A 28 -14.53 -15.53 7.72
N ALA A 29 -13.39 -16.05 7.26
CA ALA A 29 -12.15 -15.28 7.15
C ALA A 29 -12.28 -14.12 6.15
N GLU A 30 -12.86 -14.36 4.97
CA GLU A 30 -13.13 -13.32 3.98
C GLU A 30 -14.12 -12.27 4.48
N VAL A 31 -15.20 -12.69 5.15
CA VAL A 31 -16.19 -11.79 5.75
C VAL A 31 -15.56 -10.99 6.89
N ALA A 32 -14.76 -11.60 7.76
CA ALA A 32 -14.05 -10.91 8.83
C ALA A 32 -13.05 -9.88 8.29
N VAL A 33 -12.29 -10.22 7.24
CA VAL A 33 -11.40 -9.29 6.54
C VAL A 33 -12.21 -8.19 5.87
N GLY A 34 -13.35 -8.50 5.25
CA GLY A 34 -14.25 -7.54 4.62
C GLY A 34 -14.85 -6.54 5.61
N ILE A 35 -15.33 -7.02 6.77
CA ILE A 35 -15.85 -6.19 7.86
C ILE A 35 -14.73 -5.34 8.45
N THR A 36 -13.56 -5.92 8.71
CA THR A 36 -12.40 -5.19 9.24
C THR A 36 -11.94 -4.11 8.27
N LYS A 37 -11.92 -4.40 6.96
CA LYS A 37 -11.55 -3.46 5.89
C LYS A 37 -12.59 -2.34 5.71
N ALA A 38 -13.87 -2.67 5.88
CA ALA A 38 -14.97 -1.68 5.87
C ALA A 38 -14.93 -0.79 7.11
N GLN A 39 -14.61 -1.36 8.28
CA GLN A 39 -14.43 -0.59 9.52
C GLN A 39 -13.13 0.21 9.54
N SER A 40 -12.08 -0.24 8.85
CA SER A 40 -10.79 0.46 8.74
C SER A 40 -10.78 1.59 7.70
N GLN A 41 -11.90 1.87 7.02
CA GLN A 41 -12.05 3.10 6.22
C GLN A 41 -12.20 4.35 7.11
N LEU A 42 -12.40 4.18 8.41
CA LEU A 42 -12.13 5.25 9.36
C LEU A 42 -10.62 5.31 9.60
N LEU A 43 -9.94 6.24 8.91
CA LEU A 43 -8.57 6.65 9.22
C LEU A 43 -8.54 7.23 10.65
N VAL A 44 -8.48 6.38 11.65
CA VAL A 44 -8.08 6.74 13.01
C VAL A 44 -6.59 6.44 13.12
N GLU A 45 -5.85 7.43 13.62
CA GLU A 45 -4.46 7.26 14.00
C GLU A 45 -4.36 6.20 15.10
N SER A 46 -4.15 4.95 14.71
CA SER A 46 -3.84 3.90 15.66
C SER A 46 -2.42 4.14 16.19
N LYS A 47 -2.33 4.76 17.38
CA LYS A 47 -1.12 4.77 18.21
C LYS A 47 -0.62 3.31 18.28
N PRO A 48 0.60 3.00 17.82
CA PRO A 48 1.09 1.63 17.86
C PRO A 48 1.04 1.15 19.30
N ALA A 49 0.22 0.12 19.56
CA ALA A 49 0.21 -0.56 20.83
C ALA A 49 1.64 -1.05 21.09
N ALA A 50 2.18 -0.72 22.26
CA ALA A 50 3.51 -1.12 22.67
C ALA A 50 3.65 -2.64 22.49
N ALA A 51 4.56 -3.05 21.61
CA ALA A 51 4.83 -4.46 21.36
C ALA A 51 5.21 -5.16 22.69
N PRO A 52 4.83 -6.43 22.89
CA PRO A 52 5.30 -7.21 24.02
C PRO A 52 6.83 -7.25 23.99
N LYS A 53 7.47 -6.98 25.14
CA LYS A 53 8.93 -6.94 25.36
C LYS A 53 9.56 -8.35 25.31
N HIS A 54 9.29 -9.13 24.26
CA HIS A 54 9.97 -10.41 24.06
C HIS A 54 11.10 -10.22 23.05
N ASP A 55 12.33 -10.37 23.55
CA ASP A 55 13.62 -10.34 22.83
C ASP A 55 13.78 -9.25 21.78
N GLU A 56 13.95 -8.00 22.24
CA GLU A 56 14.34 -6.86 21.40
C GLU A 56 15.56 -7.16 20.52
N LYS A 57 16.47 -8.03 20.99
CA LYS A 57 17.65 -8.43 20.24
C LYS A 57 17.31 -9.29 19.02
N PHE A 58 16.44 -10.28 19.16
CA PHE A 58 16.01 -11.15 18.06
C PHE A 58 15.16 -10.40 17.03
N LEU A 59 14.25 -9.53 17.49
CA LEU A 59 13.47 -8.68 16.60
C LEU A 59 14.35 -7.69 15.81
N ARG A 60 15.39 -7.15 16.45
CA ARG A 60 16.34 -6.23 15.82
C ARG A 60 17.20 -6.93 14.78
N GLU A 61 17.76 -8.10 15.09
CA GLU A 61 18.53 -8.92 14.14
C GLU A 61 17.68 -9.29 12.92
N LYS A 62 16.45 -9.78 13.12
CA LYS A 62 15.52 -10.11 12.03
C LYS A 62 15.13 -8.90 11.18
N LYS A 63 15.00 -7.72 11.80
CA LYS A 63 14.70 -6.46 11.09
C LYS A 63 15.90 -5.99 10.27
N GLU A 64 17.10 -6.12 10.80
CA GLU A 64 18.35 -5.79 10.11
C GLU A 64 18.57 -6.74 8.91
N GLU A 65 18.36 -8.04 9.07
CA GLU A 65 18.40 -9.02 7.97
C GLU A 65 17.37 -8.71 6.88
N ALA A 66 16.12 -8.44 7.26
CA ALA A 66 15.07 -8.06 6.30
C ALA A 66 15.39 -6.75 5.57
N GLN A 67 16.03 -5.79 6.25
CA GLN A 67 16.49 -4.55 5.61
C GLN A 67 17.65 -4.80 4.65
N GLN A 68 18.60 -5.65 5.01
CA GLN A 68 19.71 -6.04 4.13
C GLN A 68 19.20 -6.76 2.88
N GLU A 69 18.24 -7.68 3.02
CA GLU A 69 17.66 -8.39 1.89
C GLU A 69 16.91 -7.43 0.96
N LYS A 70 16.12 -6.50 1.51
CA LYS A 70 15.46 -5.45 0.72
C LYS A 70 16.47 -4.58 -0.02
N ARG A 71 17.56 -4.18 0.63
CA ARG A 71 18.65 -3.43 0.00
C ARG A 71 19.32 -4.22 -1.12
N LYS A 72 19.59 -5.51 -0.92
CA LYS A 72 20.15 -6.39 -1.96
C LYS A 72 19.23 -6.50 -3.16
N ARG A 73 17.94 -6.78 -2.96
CA ARG A 73 16.92 -6.85 -4.03
C ARG A 73 16.81 -5.53 -4.79
N LEU A 74 16.85 -4.39 -4.08
CA LEU A 74 16.81 -3.07 -4.71
C LEU A 74 18.07 -2.81 -5.55
N MET A 75 19.26 -3.16 -5.04
CA MET A 75 20.51 -3.04 -5.78
C MET A 75 20.54 -3.94 -7.02
N GLU A 76 20.05 -5.17 -6.93
CA GLU A 76 19.91 -6.06 -8.08
C GLU A 76 18.94 -5.51 -9.12
N THR A 77 17.79 -4.97 -8.67
CA THR A 77 16.80 -4.34 -9.56
C THR A 77 17.40 -3.12 -10.26
N LYS A 78 18.09 -2.25 -9.50
CA LYS A 78 18.82 -1.11 -10.04
C LYS A 78 19.84 -1.57 -11.07
N LYS A 79 20.65 -2.60 -10.76
CA LYS A 79 21.64 -3.15 -11.69
C LYS A 79 20.99 -3.69 -12.96
N LYS A 80 19.90 -4.46 -12.87
CA LYS A 80 19.14 -4.97 -14.03
C LYS A 80 18.56 -3.85 -14.89
N MET A 81 18.04 -2.79 -14.26
CA MET A 81 17.57 -1.61 -14.99
C MET A 81 18.71 -0.88 -15.70
N LEU A 82 19.85 -0.66 -15.04
CA LEU A 82 21.02 -0.05 -15.68
C LEU A 82 21.53 -0.90 -16.85
N ASP A 83 21.57 -2.22 -16.70
CA ASP A 83 21.98 -3.15 -17.75
C ASP A 83 21.04 -3.09 -18.96
N ALA A 84 19.72 -3.12 -18.71
CA ALA A 84 18.68 -3.01 -19.74
C ALA A 84 18.68 -1.65 -20.47
N ILE A 85 19.06 -0.56 -19.79
CA ILE A 85 19.14 0.79 -20.38
C ILE A 85 20.37 0.95 -21.28
N GLY A 86 21.39 0.09 -21.15
CA GLY A 86 22.58 0.11 -21.99
C GLY A 86 23.91 -0.03 -21.26
N GLY A 87 23.88 -0.40 -19.97
CA GLY A 87 25.06 -0.73 -19.18
C GLY A 87 26.17 0.33 -19.25
N ASP A 88 27.39 -0.10 -19.53
CA ASP A 88 28.58 0.75 -19.63
C ASP A 88 28.58 1.69 -20.85
N LYS A 89 27.75 1.41 -21.87
CA LYS A 89 27.68 2.24 -23.09
C LYS A 89 26.87 3.52 -22.91
N MET A 90 25.96 3.51 -21.93
CA MET A 90 25.15 4.68 -21.52
C MET A 90 25.66 5.32 -20.22
N LYS A 91 26.74 4.79 -19.64
CA LYS A 91 27.37 5.34 -18.44
C LYS A 91 27.98 6.70 -18.78
N GLY A 92 27.37 7.77 -18.27
CA GLY A 92 27.82 9.14 -18.51
C GLY A 92 27.03 9.91 -19.58
N VAL A 93 26.08 9.29 -20.29
CA VAL A 93 25.26 9.99 -21.31
C VAL A 93 24.39 11.10 -20.71
N PHE A 94 24.03 10.98 -19.43
CA PHE A 94 23.27 12.00 -18.69
C PHE A 94 24.14 12.77 -17.68
N GLU A 95 25.45 12.50 -17.61
CA GLU A 95 26.36 13.21 -16.72
C GLU A 95 26.63 14.61 -17.29
N GLY A 96 26.14 15.64 -16.60
CA GLY A 96 26.16 17.01 -17.10
C GLY A 96 24.91 17.43 -17.89
N THR A 97 23.87 16.59 -17.95
CA THR A 97 22.57 17.03 -18.47
C THR A 97 21.78 17.74 -17.37
N GLU A 98 21.33 18.96 -17.65
CA GLU A 98 20.37 19.66 -16.80
C GLU A 98 18.96 19.15 -17.12
N PRO A 99 18.09 18.91 -16.12
CA PRO A 99 16.72 18.54 -16.36
C PRO A 99 16.04 19.62 -17.20
N LEU A 100 15.34 19.23 -18.26
CA LEU A 100 14.58 20.19 -19.05
C LEU A 100 13.55 20.87 -18.13
N PRO A 101 13.52 22.21 -18.05
CA PRO A 101 12.61 22.91 -17.16
C PRO A 101 11.14 22.57 -17.50
N ASN A 102 10.84 22.40 -18.78
CA ASN A 102 9.52 22.02 -19.26
C ASN A 102 9.61 20.73 -20.08
N ALA A 103 8.91 19.68 -19.64
CA ALA A 103 8.60 18.55 -20.53
C ALA A 103 7.75 19.09 -21.70
N GLY A 104 8.17 18.82 -22.94
CA GLY A 104 7.63 19.45 -24.14
C GLY A 104 6.10 19.45 -24.25
N SER A 105 5.58 20.50 -24.90
CA SER A 105 4.16 20.77 -25.20
C SER A 105 3.19 20.08 -24.24
N THR A 106 3.08 20.63 -23.03
CA THR A 106 1.92 20.37 -22.17
C THR A 106 0.68 20.57 -23.03
N SER A 107 -0.22 19.58 -23.02
CA SER A 107 -1.54 19.74 -23.62
C SER A 107 -2.12 21.08 -23.13
N PRO A 108 -2.87 21.82 -23.97
CA PRO A 108 -3.40 23.14 -23.62
C PRO A 108 -4.32 23.15 -22.38
N HIS A 109 -4.61 21.98 -21.80
CA HIS A 109 -5.39 21.77 -20.59
C HIS A 109 -4.60 21.11 -19.44
N SER A 110 -3.26 21.16 -19.45
CA SER A 110 -2.51 20.71 -18.28
C SER A 110 -2.85 21.61 -17.07
N PRO A 111 -3.20 21.06 -15.90
CA PRO A 111 -3.50 21.84 -14.69
C PRO A 111 -2.30 22.66 -14.20
N MET A 112 -1.10 22.37 -14.71
CA MET A 112 0.14 23.10 -14.45
C MET A 112 0.53 24.04 -15.61
N SER A 113 -0.36 24.25 -16.59
CA SER A 113 -0.12 25.15 -17.72
C SER A 113 0.08 26.58 -17.22
N GLY A 114 1.20 27.21 -17.63
CA GLY A 114 1.56 28.58 -17.23
C GLY A 114 2.20 28.72 -15.85
N ARG A 115 2.50 27.61 -15.15
CA ARG A 115 3.22 27.65 -13.87
C ARG A 115 4.72 27.43 -14.08
N ASP A 116 5.54 28.26 -13.45
CA ASP A 116 7.01 28.11 -13.53
C ASP A 116 7.43 26.80 -12.82
N PRO A 117 8.29 25.98 -13.42
CA PRO A 117 8.79 24.74 -12.79
C PRO A 117 9.53 24.96 -11.47
N SER A 118 10.09 26.15 -11.26
CA SER A 118 10.81 26.57 -10.07
C SER A 118 9.92 27.36 -9.09
N ASP A 119 8.61 27.45 -9.35
CA ASP A 119 7.67 28.11 -8.46
C ASP A 119 7.54 27.33 -7.15
N ALA A 120 7.87 27.99 -6.03
CA ALA A 120 7.75 27.43 -4.68
C ALA A 120 6.29 27.13 -4.27
N GLY A 121 5.31 27.57 -5.08
CA GLY A 121 3.90 27.33 -4.84
C GLY A 121 3.24 28.49 -4.09
N VAL A 122 1.98 28.28 -3.69
CA VAL A 122 1.25 29.21 -2.85
C VAL A 122 1.30 28.70 -1.40
N ASP A 123 1.76 29.54 -0.47
CA ASP A 123 1.72 29.20 0.95
C ASP A 123 0.27 29.23 1.48
N ILE A 124 -0.23 28.06 1.87
CA ILE A 124 -1.57 27.87 2.42
C ILE A 124 -1.62 27.88 3.95
N SER A 125 -0.52 28.21 4.63
CA SER A 125 -0.45 28.25 6.10
C SER A 125 -1.49 29.22 6.69
N GLY A 126 -1.77 30.34 6.01
CA GLY A 126 -2.80 31.30 6.39
C GLY A 126 -4.25 30.80 6.21
N LEU A 127 -4.49 29.84 5.31
CA LEU A 127 -5.82 29.25 5.10
C LEU A 127 -6.24 28.37 6.28
N PHE A 128 -5.29 27.67 6.92
CA PHE A 128 -5.60 26.86 8.10
C PHE A 128 -6.03 27.71 9.30
N GLY A 129 -5.45 28.91 9.46
CA GLY A 129 -5.87 29.85 10.51
C GLY A 129 -7.29 30.40 10.27
N LEU A 130 -7.63 30.70 9.02
CA LEU A 130 -8.92 31.29 8.66
C LEU A 130 -10.05 30.25 8.57
N ALA A 131 -9.77 29.08 7.97
CA ALA A 131 -10.75 28.02 7.81
C ALA A 131 -10.89 27.20 9.10
N GLY A 132 -9.79 26.92 9.82
CA GLY A 132 -9.77 26.08 11.03
C GLY A 132 -10.69 26.56 12.14
N GLN A 133 -10.89 27.88 12.27
CA GLN A 133 -11.88 28.44 13.21
C GLN A 133 -13.33 28.24 12.74
N ARG A 134 -13.58 28.32 11.43
CA ARG A 134 -14.92 28.12 10.85
C ARG A 134 -15.36 26.65 10.84
N TRP A 135 -14.43 25.71 10.78
CA TRP A 135 -14.73 24.28 10.90
C TRP A 135 -15.26 23.89 12.29
N GLN A 136 -14.87 24.64 13.34
CA GLN A 136 -15.40 24.42 14.69
C GLN A 136 -16.82 24.96 14.88
N GLU A 137 -17.24 25.92 14.05
CA GLU A 137 -18.60 26.48 14.03
C GLU A 137 -19.60 25.61 13.25
N LEU A 138 -19.11 24.64 12.45
CA LEU A 138 -19.92 23.73 11.64
C LEU A 138 -20.20 22.37 12.33
N LYS A 139 -19.93 22.28 13.63
CA LYS A 139 -20.23 21.12 14.47
C LYS A 139 -21.41 21.40 15.39
#